data_AF-A0A7Y6WX76-F1
#
_entry.id   AF-A0A7Y6WX76-F1
#
_cell.length_a   1.000
_cell.length_b   1.000
_cell.length_c   1.000
_cell.angle_alpha   90.00
_cell.angle_beta   90.00
_cell.angle_gamma   90.00
#
_symmetry.space_group_name_H-M   'P 1'
#
loop_
_entity.id
_entity.type
_entity.pdbx_description
1 polymer ?
#
loop_
_entity_poly.entity_id
_entity_poly.type
_entity_poly.pdbx_seq_one_letter_code
_entity_poly.pdbx_strand_id
1 'polypeptide(L)'
;MKPLPTDRPRVWLFERHAHAATLKASRSRFERQWGPPHRVVPHDEGRFQEAHWNWRSECGLELVVVSMREADRFHVFIEPMEVDHALAHLGLKDEVVEWRADEGLRIPREGWVLTRMDETGNRYDVAQSPERAHVACFARILEARGHKQSYSVELRGPPAHEDAALKVWAVIRQDEYGNRAEVARLECEQGARAFAEVYEADPRHKQTYFVEPVAPRS
;
A
#
# COMPACT_ATOMS: atom_id res chain seq x y z
N MET A 1 -11.70 1.30 11.26
CA MET A 1 -10.30 1.65 10.91
C MET A 1 -9.85 2.81 11.78
N LYS A 2 -8.60 2.82 12.23
CA LYS A 2 -8.02 3.89 13.06
C LYS A 2 -7.03 4.71 12.23
N PRO A 3 -6.95 6.04 12.39
CA PRO A 3 -5.91 6.85 11.77
C PRO A 3 -4.52 6.38 12.21
N LEU A 4 -3.57 6.33 11.27
CA LEU A 4 -2.15 6.19 11.59
C LEU A 4 -1.59 7.49 12.18
N PRO A 5 -0.59 7.44 13.10
CA PRO A 5 0.04 8.63 13.65
C PRO A 5 0.62 9.54 12.56
N THR A 6 0.35 10.85 12.66
CA THR A 6 0.73 11.88 11.67
C THR A 6 2.00 12.65 12.04
N ASP A 7 2.55 12.39 13.24
CA ASP A 7 3.73 13.03 13.82
C ASP A 7 5.07 12.53 13.23
N ARG A 8 5.04 11.50 12.38
CA ARG A 8 6.20 10.97 11.63
C ARG A 8 5.92 11.00 10.12
N PRO A 9 6.01 12.15 9.44
CA PRO A 9 5.06 12.46 8.38
C PRO A 9 5.40 11.93 6.97
N ARG A 10 6.51 11.23 6.73
CA ARG A 10 6.91 10.85 5.34
C ARG A 10 7.65 9.52 5.21
N VAL A 11 8.33 9.11 6.27
CA VAL A 11 9.13 7.88 6.36
C VAL A 11 8.21 6.65 6.18
N TRP A 12 7.08 6.57 6.90
CA TRP A 12 6.16 5.41 6.81
C TRP A 12 5.38 5.24 5.49
N LEU A 13 5.11 6.34 4.77
CA LEU A 13 4.09 6.36 3.70
C LEU A 13 4.56 5.74 2.38
N PHE A 14 5.87 5.78 2.12
CA PHE A 14 6.50 5.23 0.91
C PHE A 14 7.45 4.08 1.22
N GLU A 15 7.87 3.88 2.48
CA GLU A 15 8.85 2.86 2.89
C GLU A 15 8.36 1.42 2.77
N ARG A 16 7.06 1.19 3.00
CA ARG A 16 6.48 -0.14 3.18
C ARG A 16 5.50 -0.56 2.10
N HIS A 17 4.98 0.36 1.29
CA HIS A 17 3.83 0.08 0.45
C HIS A 17 4.04 0.61 -0.97
N ALA A 18 3.87 -0.27 -1.96
CA ALA A 18 3.91 0.10 -3.37
C ALA A 18 2.63 0.85 -3.76
N HIS A 19 2.71 1.67 -4.82
CA HIS A 19 1.49 2.17 -5.47
C HIS A 19 0.78 0.98 -6.14
N ALA A 20 -0.37 0.59 -5.60
CA ALA A 20 -1.03 -0.65 -5.98
C ALA A 20 -2.33 -0.45 -6.76
N ALA A 21 -2.99 0.70 -6.60
CA ALA A 21 -4.19 1.00 -7.36
C ALA A 21 -4.39 2.51 -7.55
N THR A 22 -5.08 2.87 -8.64
CA THR A 22 -5.60 4.22 -8.86
C THR A 22 -7.11 4.19 -8.88
N LEU A 23 -7.73 5.02 -8.06
CA LEU A 23 -9.18 5.13 -7.93
C LEU A 23 -9.68 6.40 -8.59
N LYS A 24 -10.86 6.33 -9.19
CA LYS A 24 -11.64 7.46 -9.67
C LYS A 24 -12.80 7.74 -8.71
N ALA A 25 -12.70 8.84 -7.99
CA ALA A 25 -13.74 9.29 -7.07
C ALA A 25 -13.60 10.79 -6.83
N SER A 26 -14.65 11.44 -6.32
CA SER A 26 -14.50 12.83 -5.87
C SER A 26 -14.01 12.89 -4.43
N ARG A 27 -13.21 13.92 -4.12
CA ARG A 27 -12.76 14.19 -2.75
C ARG A 27 -13.90 14.36 -1.76
N SER A 28 -14.98 15.02 -2.18
CA SER A 28 -16.17 15.17 -1.35
C SER A 28 -16.81 13.81 -0.97
N ARG A 29 -16.72 12.80 -1.84
CA ARG A 29 -17.20 11.45 -1.55
C ARG A 29 -16.32 10.78 -0.50
N PHE A 30 -15.00 10.87 -0.64
CA PHE A 30 -14.06 10.36 0.35
C PHE A 30 -14.26 10.99 1.72
N GLU A 31 -14.38 12.33 1.78
CA GLU A 31 -14.58 13.04 3.05
C GLU A 31 -15.90 12.72 3.72
N ARG A 32 -16.99 12.57 2.95
CA ARG A 32 -18.30 12.15 3.49
C ARG A 32 -18.27 10.73 4.07
N GLN A 33 -17.53 9.83 3.43
CA GLN A 33 -17.53 8.41 3.82
C GLN A 33 -16.54 8.12 4.95
N TRP A 34 -15.37 8.76 4.91
CA TRP A 34 -14.23 8.41 5.76
C TRP A 34 -13.73 9.54 6.65
N GLY A 35 -14.39 10.70 6.59
CA GLY A 35 -14.01 11.89 7.33
C GLY A 35 -12.93 12.72 6.64
N PRO A 36 -12.57 13.87 7.24
CA PRO A 36 -11.56 14.77 6.67
C PRO A 36 -10.21 14.06 6.51
N PRO A 37 -9.37 14.49 5.57
CA PRO A 37 -8.02 13.95 5.43
C PRO A 37 -7.22 14.14 6.71
N HIS A 38 -6.41 13.14 7.05
CA HIS A 38 -5.53 13.20 8.22
C HIS A 38 -4.41 14.24 8.03
N ARG A 39 -4.07 14.55 6.77
CA ARG A 39 -3.11 15.59 6.41
C ARG A 39 -3.45 16.20 5.05
N VAL A 40 -3.18 17.50 4.94
CA VAL A 40 -3.21 18.23 3.66
C VAL A 40 -1.85 18.86 3.44
N VAL A 41 -1.27 18.65 2.27
CA VAL A 41 0.02 19.21 1.84
C VAL A 41 -0.25 20.18 0.68
N PRO A 42 0.13 21.46 0.81
CA PRO A 42 0.04 22.39 -0.32
C PRO A 42 1.17 22.13 -1.32
N HIS A 43 0.82 22.07 -2.60
CA HIS A 43 1.73 21.99 -3.75
C HIS A 43 1.46 23.14 -4.71
N ASP A 44 2.39 23.39 -5.63
CA ASP A 44 2.28 24.44 -6.66
C ASP A 44 1.92 25.81 -6.06
N GLU A 45 2.64 26.24 -5.02
CA GLU A 45 2.36 27.50 -4.28
C GLU A 45 0.95 27.56 -3.69
N GLY A 46 0.34 26.40 -3.39
CA GLY A 46 -1.00 26.28 -2.83
C GLY A 46 -2.11 26.12 -3.87
N ARG A 47 -1.80 26.03 -5.17
CA ARG A 47 -2.80 25.77 -6.23
C ARG A 47 -3.36 24.35 -6.18
N PHE A 48 -2.60 23.40 -5.64
CA PHE A 48 -3.05 22.04 -5.39
C PHE A 48 -2.91 21.70 -3.91
N GLN A 49 -3.92 21.03 -3.36
CA GLN A 49 -3.92 20.54 -1.99
C GLN A 49 -4.01 19.03 -2.01
N GLU A 50 -2.84 18.39 -1.87
CA GLU A 50 -2.72 16.94 -1.76
C GLU A 50 -3.27 16.51 -0.40
N ALA A 51 -4.34 15.73 -0.42
CA ALA A 51 -5.02 15.22 0.75
C ALA A 51 -4.64 13.75 0.98
N HIS A 52 -4.34 13.43 2.24
CA HIS A 52 -3.85 12.13 2.68
C HIS A 52 -4.79 11.52 3.70
N TRP A 53 -5.12 10.26 3.48
CA TRP A 53 -5.77 9.41 4.47
C TRP A 53 -4.92 8.18 4.72
N ASN A 54 -4.67 7.92 6.00
CA ASN A 54 -3.75 6.87 6.46
C ASN A 54 -4.44 6.04 7.52
N TRP A 55 -4.67 4.75 7.27
CA TRP A 55 -5.45 3.91 8.18
C TRP A 55 -4.71 2.64 8.56
N ARG A 56 -4.94 2.20 9.79
CA ARG A 56 -4.73 0.83 10.25
C ARG A 56 -6.07 0.19 10.55
N SER A 57 -6.35 -0.95 9.92
CA SER A 57 -7.52 -1.75 10.24
C SER A 57 -7.29 -2.59 11.50
N GLU A 58 -8.34 -3.21 12.03
CA GLU A 58 -8.22 -4.10 13.19
C GLU A 58 -7.48 -5.40 12.87
N CYS A 59 -7.44 -5.82 11.60
CA CYS A 59 -6.70 -7.00 11.17
C CYS A 59 -5.20 -6.73 10.96
N GLY A 60 -4.75 -5.49 11.18
CA GLY A 60 -3.35 -5.09 11.00
C GLY A 60 -3.06 -4.44 9.65
N LEU A 61 -3.98 -4.52 8.69
CA LEU A 61 -3.81 -3.93 7.35
C LEU A 61 -3.57 -2.42 7.46
N GLU A 62 -2.45 -1.98 6.89
CA GLU A 62 -2.12 -0.58 6.72
C GLU A 62 -2.36 -0.18 5.27
N LEU A 63 -3.05 0.94 5.06
CA LEU A 63 -3.22 1.51 3.73
C LEU A 63 -3.16 3.02 3.76
N VAL A 64 -2.70 3.58 2.66
CA VAL A 64 -2.59 5.01 2.44
C VAL A 64 -3.33 5.37 1.16
N VAL A 65 -4.14 6.42 1.21
CA VAL A 65 -4.85 6.98 0.06
C VAL A 65 -4.46 8.44 -0.09
N VAL A 66 -3.97 8.80 -1.28
CA VAL A 66 -3.49 10.16 -1.59
C VAL A 66 -4.28 10.71 -2.78
N SER A 67 -4.81 11.92 -2.67
CA SER A 67 -5.46 12.59 -3.81
C SER A 67 -4.43 13.02 -4.84
N MET A 68 -4.75 12.88 -6.12
CA MET A 68 -3.91 13.30 -7.24
C MET A 68 -4.26 14.70 -7.75
N ARG A 69 -3.32 15.31 -8.47
CA ARG A 69 -3.50 16.62 -9.11
C ARG A 69 -4.51 16.54 -10.25
N GLU A 70 -4.52 15.44 -10.99
CA GLU A 70 -5.54 15.16 -11.99
C GLU A 70 -6.92 14.97 -11.33
N ALA A 71 -7.95 15.56 -11.94
CA ALA A 71 -9.29 15.63 -11.37
C ALA A 71 -9.81 14.26 -10.90
N ASP A 72 -10.32 14.23 -9.66
CA ASP A 72 -11.05 13.11 -9.07
C ASP A 72 -10.32 11.76 -9.10
N ARG A 73 -8.99 11.78 -8.89
CA ARG A 73 -8.15 10.57 -8.79
C ARG A 73 -7.48 10.44 -7.43
N PHE A 74 -7.30 9.19 -7.01
CA PHE A 74 -6.61 8.84 -5.78
C PHE A 74 -5.64 7.68 -6.02
N HIS A 75 -4.43 7.77 -5.49
CA HIS A 75 -3.50 6.66 -5.40
C HIS A 75 -3.71 5.90 -4.10
N VAL A 76 -3.73 4.57 -4.18
CA VAL A 76 -3.74 3.67 -3.03
C VAL A 76 -2.37 3.02 -2.93
N PHE A 77 -1.72 3.23 -1.79
CA PHE A 77 -0.46 2.60 -1.47
C PHE A 77 -0.70 1.47 -0.47
N ILE A 78 -0.41 0.26 -0.93
CA ILE A 78 -0.51 -1.00 -0.19
C ILE A 78 0.31 -2.08 -0.91
N GLU A 79 0.52 -3.24 -0.29
CA GLU A 79 0.98 -4.42 -1.03
C GLU A 79 0.01 -4.77 -2.18
N PRO A 80 0.48 -4.99 -3.43
CA PRO A 80 -0.40 -5.24 -4.58
C PRO A 80 -1.39 -6.39 -4.38
N MET A 81 -1.00 -7.45 -3.65
CA MET A 81 -1.88 -8.59 -3.36
C MET A 81 -3.02 -8.27 -2.38
N GLU A 82 -2.94 -7.14 -1.66
CA GLU A 82 -3.90 -6.72 -0.65
C GLU A 82 -4.92 -5.69 -1.18
N VAL A 83 -4.87 -5.35 -2.47
CA VAL A 83 -5.76 -4.33 -3.07
C VAL A 83 -7.22 -4.65 -2.84
N ASP A 84 -7.68 -5.87 -3.11
CA ASP A 84 -9.09 -6.24 -2.93
C ASP A 84 -9.53 -6.18 -1.46
N HIS A 85 -8.63 -6.54 -0.55
CA HIS A 85 -8.88 -6.45 0.89
C HIS A 85 -8.95 -4.98 1.35
N ALA A 86 -8.09 -4.11 0.83
CA ALA A 86 -8.14 -2.67 1.07
C ALA A 86 -9.44 -2.04 0.54
N LEU A 87 -9.83 -2.35 -0.70
CA LEU A 87 -11.08 -1.87 -1.30
C LEU A 87 -12.29 -2.35 -0.50
N ALA A 88 -12.24 -3.57 0.04
CA ALA A 88 -13.28 -4.09 0.90
C ALA A 88 -13.42 -3.30 2.21
N HIS A 89 -12.30 -2.91 2.83
CA HIS A 89 -12.29 -1.99 3.97
C HIS A 89 -12.80 -0.58 3.63
N LEU A 90 -12.45 -0.09 2.44
CA LEU A 90 -12.92 1.20 1.92
C LEU A 90 -14.37 1.17 1.41
N GLY A 91 -15.04 0.01 1.47
CA GLY A 91 -16.40 -0.14 0.94
C GLY A 91 -16.52 0.25 -0.54
N LEU A 92 -15.41 0.17 -1.28
CA LEU A 92 -15.33 0.49 -2.68
C LEU A 92 -15.50 -0.78 -3.53
N LYS A 93 -15.97 -0.58 -4.75
CA LYS A 93 -16.13 -1.63 -5.76
C LYS A 93 -15.11 -1.45 -6.88
N ASP A 94 -14.87 -2.50 -7.65
CA ASP A 94 -13.93 -2.47 -8.78
C ASP A 94 -14.26 -1.39 -9.82
N GLU A 95 -15.52 -0.97 -9.93
CA GLU A 95 -15.98 0.09 -10.84
C GLU A 95 -15.26 1.44 -10.64
N VAL A 96 -14.73 1.70 -9.44
CA VAL A 96 -13.97 2.93 -9.19
C VAL A 96 -12.47 2.77 -9.42
N VAL A 97 -11.99 1.59 -9.79
CA VAL A 97 -10.57 1.32 -9.98
C VAL A 97 -10.22 1.55 -11.46
N GLU A 98 -9.39 2.55 -11.74
CA GLU A 98 -8.91 2.84 -13.10
C GLU A 98 -7.63 2.07 -13.46
N TRP A 99 -6.85 1.66 -12.46
CA TRP A 99 -5.60 0.94 -12.66
C TRP A 99 -5.23 0.11 -11.43
N ARG A 100 -4.56 -1.03 -11.64
CA ARG A 100 -4.04 -1.94 -10.61
C ARG A 100 -2.64 -2.42 -10.95
N ALA A 101 -1.78 -2.54 -9.93
CA ALA A 101 -0.44 -3.11 -10.07
C ALA A 101 -0.47 -4.64 -10.19
N ASP A 102 -1.50 -5.29 -9.64
CA ASP A 102 -1.67 -6.75 -9.65
C ASP A 102 -2.48 -7.27 -10.84
N GLU A 103 -2.89 -6.40 -11.77
CA GLU A 103 -3.64 -6.80 -12.95
C GLU A 103 -2.82 -7.77 -13.82
N GLY A 104 -3.37 -8.97 -14.03
CA GLY A 104 -2.71 -10.04 -14.80
C GLY A 104 -1.65 -10.83 -14.01
N LEU A 105 -1.38 -10.48 -12.75
CA LEU A 105 -0.55 -11.30 -11.87
C LEU A 105 -1.35 -12.52 -11.39
N ARG A 106 -0.71 -13.68 -11.36
CA ARG A 106 -1.30 -14.86 -10.75
C ARG A 106 -1.16 -14.76 -9.23
N ILE A 107 -2.22 -15.11 -8.50
CA ILE A 107 -2.16 -15.32 -7.06
C ILE A 107 -1.03 -16.31 -6.78
N PRO A 108 -0.03 -15.95 -5.95
CA PRO A 108 1.04 -16.86 -5.58
C PRO A 108 0.48 -18.16 -4.97
N ARG A 109 1.28 -19.23 -4.97
CA ARG A 109 0.81 -20.55 -4.49
C ARG A 109 1.04 -20.78 -2.99
N GLU A 110 1.80 -19.90 -2.34
CA GLU A 110 2.33 -20.07 -1.00
C GLU A 110 1.83 -18.97 -0.05
N GLY A 111 1.34 -19.37 1.13
CA GLY A 111 0.78 -18.47 2.14
C GLY A 111 -0.67 -18.81 2.51
N TRP A 112 -1.32 -17.90 3.22
CA TRP A 112 -2.73 -18.06 3.58
C TRP A 112 -3.63 -17.66 2.42
N VAL A 113 -4.47 -18.59 1.98
CA VAL A 113 -5.35 -18.40 0.83
C VAL A 113 -6.80 -18.35 1.30
N LEU A 114 -7.52 -17.33 0.83
CA LEU A 114 -8.96 -17.24 0.92
C LEU A 114 -9.57 -17.95 -0.29
N THR A 115 -10.38 -18.97 -0.04
CA THR A 115 -11.12 -19.67 -1.08
C THR A 115 -12.61 -19.41 -0.95
N ARG A 116 -13.29 -19.32 -2.08
CA ARG A 116 -14.74 -19.26 -2.18
C ARG A 116 -15.25 -20.56 -2.77
N MET A 117 -16.27 -21.13 -2.15
CA MET A 117 -17.04 -22.23 -2.71
C MET A 117 -18.39 -21.72 -3.22
N ASP A 118 -18.72 -22.04 -4.46
CA ASP A 118 -20.03 -21.73 -5.05
C ASP A 118 -21.12 -22.74 -4.63
N GLU A 119 -22.37 -22.50 -5.03
CA GLU A 119 -23.51 -23.38 -4.69
C GLU A 119 -23.39 -24.79 -5.28
N THR A 120 -22.53 -24.98 -6.29
CA THR A 120 -22.27 -26.27 -6.94
C THR A 120 -21.06 -27.00 -6.36
N GLY A 121 -20.39 -26.42 -5.37
CA GLY A 121 -19.22 -26.99 -4.70
C GLY A 121 -17.89 -26.70 -5.37
N ASN A 122 -17.84 -25.87 -6.43
CA ASN A 122 -16.57 -25.49 -7.05
C ASN A 122 -15.83 -24.49 -6.16
N ARG A 123 -14.52 -24.68 -6.03
CA ARG A 123 -13.63 -23.84 -5.23
C ARG A 123 -12.81 -22.90 -6.12
N TYR A 124 -12.74 -21.64 -5.71
CA TYR A 124 -11.98 -20.59 -6.39
C TYR A 124 -11.13 -19.84 -5.38
N ASP A 125 -9.87 -19.58 -5.73
CA ASP A 125 -9.01 -18.71 -4.93
C ASP A 125 -9.45 -17.26 -5.15
N VAL A 126 -9.69 -16.55 -4.05
CA VAL A 126 -10.15 -15.17 -4.05
C VAL A 126 -9.00 -14.22 -3.75
N ALA A 127 -8.19 -14.55 -2.76
CA ALA A 127 -7.07 -13.71 -2.31
C ALA A 127 -6.02 -14.56 -1.59
N GLN A 128 -4.84 -13.98 -1.42
CA GLN A 128 -3.77 -14.56 -0.64
C GLN A 128 -3.05 -13.48 0.16
N SER A 129 -2.54 -13.87 1.32
CA SER A 129 -1.69 -13.03 2.15
C SER A 129 -0.64 -13.88 2.88
N PRO A 130 0.55 -13.33 3.18
CA PRO A 130 1.42 -13.92 4.20
C PRO A 130 0.75 -13.91 5.59
N GLU A 131 -0.20 -13.00 5.83
CA GLU A 131 -0.87 -12.81 7.10
C GLU A 131 -2.25 -13.48 7.13
N ARG A 132 -2.42 -14.48 8.00
CA ARG A 132 -3.72 -15.14 8.19
C ARG A 132 -4.84 -14.16 8.54
N ALA A 133 -4.50 -13.16 9.36
CA ALA A 133 -5.46 -12.16 9.84
C ALA A 133 -6.09 -11.37 8.68
N HIS A 134 -5.34 -11.12 7.61
CA HIS A 134 -5.82 -10.37 6.45
C HIS A 134 -6.87 -11.15 5.67
N VAL A 135 -6.55 -12.38 5.24
CA VAL A 135 -7.51 -13.22 4.51
C VAL A 135 -8.72 -13.62 5.36
N ALA A 136 -8.56 -13.80 6.67
CA ALA A 136 -9.68 -14.05 7.58
C ALA A 136 -10.55 -12.80 7.78
N CYS A 137 -9.96 -11.60 7.79
CA CYS A 137 -10.71 -10.35 7.79
C CYS A 137 -11.50 -10.20 6.49
N PHE A 138 -10.85 -10.43 5.35
CA PHE A 138 -11.48 -10.30 4.05
C PHE A 138 -12.65 -11.28 3.89
N ALA A 139 -12.49 -12.54 4.32
CA ALA A 139 -13.57 -13.53 4.38
C ALA A 139 -14.80 -12.99 5.13
N ARG A 140 -14.60 -12.47 6.35
CA ARG A 140 -15.69 -11.90 7.16
C ARG A 140 -16.40 -10.72 6.48
N ILE A 141 -15.65 -9.85 5.80
CA ILE A 141 -16.24 -8.73 5.06
C ILE A 141 -17.10 -9.25 3.89
N LEU A 142 -16.63 -10.28 3.18
CA LEU A 142 -17.38 -10.88 2.07
C LEU A 142 -18.64 -11.62 2.55
N GLU A 143 -18.54 -12.37 3.65
CA GLU A 143 -19.68 -13.05 4.28
C GLU A 143 -20.75 -12.05 4.76
N ALA A 144 -20.33 -10.94 5.34
CA ALA A 144 -21.24 -9.89 5.80
C ALA A 144 -22.03 -9.21 4.67
N ARG A 145 -21.58 -9.31 3.41
CA ARG A 145 -22.33 -8.79 2.25
C ARG A 145 -23.53 -9.67 1.87
N GLY A 146 -23.70 -10.83 2.52
CA GLY A 146 -24.93 -11.63 2.44
C GLY A 146 -25.11 -12.41 1.13
N HIS A 147 -24.02 -12.73 0.44
CA HIS A 147 -24.07 -13.61 -0.72
C HIS A 147 -24.16 -15.08 -0.28
N LYS A 148 -24.82 -15.95 -1.07
CA LYS A 148 -24.96 -17.41 -0.80
C LYS A 148 -23.66 -18.20 -1.00
N GLN A 149 -22.52 -17.57 -0.77
CA GLN A 149 -21.19 -18.11 -1.00
C GLN A 149 -20.55 -18.40 0.34
N SER A 150 -19.87 -19.54 0.46
CA SER A 150 -19.09 -19.87 1.66
C SER A 150 -17.61 -19.62 1.41
N TYR A 151 -16.93 -19.07 2.41
CA TYR A 151 -15.51 -18.74 2.35
C TYR A 151 -14.71 -19.60 3.34
N SER A 152 -13.52 -20.02 2.96
CA SER A 152 -12.59 -20.72 3.86
C SER A 152 -11.18 -20.17 3.73
N VAL A 153 -10.42 -20.23 4.83
CA VAL A 153 -9.03 -19.81 4.87
C VAL A 153 -8.16 -21.04 5.09
N GLU A 154 -7.25 -21.31 4.17
CA GLU A 154 -6.37 -22.47 4.18
C GLU A 154 -4.92 -22.02 3.99
N LEU A 155 -3.98 -22.62 4.73
CA LEU A 155 -2.56 -22.44 4.48
C LEU A 155 -2.16 -23.34 3.30
N ARG A 156 -1.48 -22.79 2.29
CA ARG A 156 -0.96 -23.53 1.15
C ARG A 156 0.55 -23.32 1.01
N GLY A 157 1.26 -24.40 0.69
CA GLY A 157 2.73 -24.39 0.64
C GLY A 157 3.38 -24.35 2.03
N PRO A 158 4.73 -24.35 2.09
CA PRO A 158 5.41 -24.01 3.34
C PRO A 158 4.97 -22.61 3.79
N PRO A 159 4.88 -22.33 5.11
CA PRO A 159 4.72 -20.95 5.55
C PRO A 159 5.83 -20.13 4.89
N ALA A 160 5.52 -18.91 4.43
CA ALA A 160 6.56 -17.99 3.98
C ALA A 160 7.55 -17.83 5.14
N HIS A 161 8.66 -18.56 5.07
CA HIS A 161 9.69 -18.54 6.10
C HIS A 161 10.25 -17.12 6.14
N GLU A 162 10.54 -16.65 7.35
CA GLU A 162 11.14 -15.35 7.71
C GLU A 162 12.54 -15.08 7.08
N ASP A 163 12.95 -15.85 6.06
CA ASP A 163 14.32 -15.88 5.49
C ASP A 163 14.38 -15.61 3.97
N ALA A 164 13.35 -15.04 3.36
CA ALA A 164 13.58 -14.32 2.12
C ALA A 164 14.31 -13.02 2.48
N ALA A 165 15.65 -13.06 2.49
CA ALA A 165 16.53 -11.91 2.75
C ALA A 165 15.89 -10.65 2.19
N LEU A 166 15.27 -9.86 3.07
CA LEU A 166 14.53 -8.66 2.70
C LEU A 166 15.49 -7.85 1.84
N LYS A 167 15.16 -7.64 0.57
CA LYS A 167 15.93 -6.73 -0.26
C LYS A 167 15.67 -5.33 0.26
N VAL A 168 16.50 -4.92 1.20
CA VAL A 168 16.45 -3.56 1.74
C VAL A 168 17.13 -2.65 0.73
N TRP A 169 16.54 -1.51 0.46
CA TRP A 169 17.04 -0.48 -0.44
C TRP A 169 17.57 0.67 0.39
N ALA A 170 18.85 0.99 0.23
CA ALA A 170 19.46 2.15 0.86
C ALA A 170 19.32 3.37 -0.04
N VAL A 171 18.97 4.50 0.57
CA VAL A 171 19.14 5.81 -0.05
C VAL A 171 20.49 6.35 0.38
N ILE A 172 21.37 6.58 -0.58
CA ILE A 172 22.73 7.06 -0.39
C ILE A 172 22.80 8.52 -0.85
N ARG A 173 23.15 9.40 0.07
CA ARG A 173 23.47 10.80 -0.23
C ARG A 173 24.93 10.91 -0.61
N GLN A 174 25.23 11.62 -1.70
CA GLN A 174 26.56 12.01 -2.10
C GLN A 174 26.72 13.54 -2.02
N ASP A 175 27.78 14.00 -1.36
CA ASP A 175 28.13 15.42 -1.32
C ASP A 175 28.96 15.87 -2.53
N GLU A 176 29.25 17.16 -2.61
CA GLU A 176 30.03 17.78 -3.70
C GLU A 176 31.50 17.29 -3.75
N TYR A 177 31.99 16.66 -2.69
CA TYR A 177 33.33 16.07 -2.61
C TYR A 177 33.34 14.57 -2.90
N GLY A 178 32.18 13.98 -3.21
CA GLY A 178 32.04 12.55 -3.51
C GLY A 178 31.88 11.65 -2.28
N ASN A 179 31.72 12.20 -1.08
CA ASN A 179 31.50 11.40 0.12
C ASN A 179 30.09 10.84 0.13
N ARG A 180 29.97 9.53 0.32
CA ARG A 180 28.71 8.79 0.31
C ARG A 180 28.27 8.44 1.73
N ALA A 181 27.02 8.73 2.06
CA ALA A 181 26.41 8.40 3.35
C ALA A 181 25.01 7.81 3.16
N GLU A 182 24.74 6.70 3.84
CA GLU A 182 23.38 6.15 3.93
C GLU A 182 22.50 7.07 4.79
N VAL A 183 21.38 7.50 4.22
CA VAL A 183 20.43 8.41 4.91
C VAL A 183 19.11 7.73 5.24
N ALA A 184 18.74 6.66 4.53
CA ALA A 184 17.56 5.86 4.80
C ALA A 184 17.73 4.43 4.31
N ARG A 185 16.97 3.50 4.90
CA ARG A 185 16.82 2.11 4.46
C ARG A 185 15.34 1.79 4.38
N LEU A 186 14.90 1.26 3.24
CA LEU A 186 13.50 1.03 2.91
C LEU A 186 13.32 -0.41 2.42
N GLU A 187 12.17 -1.01 2.66
CA GLU A 187 11.88 -2.38 2.21
C GLU A 187 11.43 -2.41 0.74
N CYS A 188 11.11 -1.25 0.17
CA CYS A 188 10.63 -1.07 -1.21
C CYS A 188 11.58 -0.17 -2.04
N GLU A 189 11.93 -0.61 -3.26
CA GLU A 189 12.74 0.19 -4.21
C GLU A 189 12.03 1.49 -4.60
N GLN A 190 10.74 1.39 -4.92
CA GLN A 190 9.93 2.54 -5.33
C GLN A 190 9.84 3.57 -4.19
N GLY A 191 9.74 3.08 -2.95
CA GLY A 191 9.85 3.90 -1.75
C GLY A 191 11.17 4.65 -1.64
N ALA A 192 12.27 3.94 -1.85
CA ALA A 192 13.61 4.52 -1.84
C ALA A 192 13.81 5.57 -2.93
N ARG A 193 13.27 5.35 -4.13
CA ARG A 193 13.32 6.32 -5.24
C ARG A 193 12.50 7.56 -4.93
N ALA A 194 11.27 7.40 -4.46
CA ALA A 194 10.43 8.53 -4.04
C ALA A 194 11.09 9.34 -2.91
N PHE A 195 11.76 8.66 -1.96
CA PHE A 195 12.53 9.32 -0.92
C PHE A 195 13.68 10.15 -1.51
N ALA A 196 14.48 9.57 -2.41
CA ALA A 196 15.58 10.27 -3.06
C ALA A 196 15.10 11.52 -3.84
N GLU A 197 14.03 11.39 -4.63
CA GLU A 197 13.47 12.48 -5.43
C GLU A 197 12.99 13.67 -4.58
N VAL A 198 12.35 13.40 -3.43
CA VAL A 198 11.89 14.46 -2.52
C VAL A 198 13.06 15.26 -1.93
N TYR A 199 14.17 14.59 -1.63
CA TYR A 199 15.35 15.25 -1.08
C TYR A 199 16.17 15.98 -2.15
N GLU A 200 16.22 15.46 -3.38
CA GLU A 200 16.80 16.18 -4.52
C GLU A 200 16.03 17.45 -4.87
N ALA A 201 14.71 17.44 -4.67
CA ALA A 201 13.86 18.60 -4.93
C ALA A 201 13.94 19.70 -3.86
N ASP A 202 14.60 19.49 -2.70
CA ASP A 202 14.75 20.55 -1.68
C ASP A 202 15.90 21.51 -2.07
N PRO A 203 15.59 22.79 -2.42
CA PRO A 203 16.59 23.73 -2.93
C PRO A 203 17.64 24.14 -1.89
N ARG A 204 17.50 23.74 -0.62
CA ARG A 204 18.51 23.96 0.42
C ARG A 204 19.65 22.93 0.36
N HIS A 205 19.53 21.88 -0.46
CA HIS A 205 20.46 20.76 -0.49
C HIS A 205 21.17 20.67 -1.85
N LYS A 206 22.48 20.93 -1.89
CA LYS A 206 23.35 20.72 -3.07
C LYS A 206 23.91 19.29 -3.10
N GLN A 207 23.05 18.29 -3.02
CA GLN A 207 23.44 16.90 -2.84
C GLN A 207 22.72 16.02 -3.85
N THR A 208 23.38 14.94 -4.26
CA THR A 208 22.81 13.94 -5.18
C THR A 208 22.43 12.70 -4.39
N TYR A 209 21.30 12.07 -4.72
CA TYR A 209 20.80 10.91 -3.99
C TYR A 209 20.72 9.68 -4.92
N PHE A 210 21.14 8.53 -4.41
CA PHE A 210 21.17 7.26 -5.14
C PHE A 210 20.37 6.22 -4.38
N VAL A 211 19.81 5.26 -5.11
CA VAL A 211 19.08 4.12 -4.55
C VAL A 211 19.81 2.85 -4.91
N GLU A 212 20.22 2.08 -3.91
CA GLU A 212 21.00 0.85 -4.10
C GLU A 212 20.48 -0.29 -3.21
N PRO A 213 20.48 -1.54 -3.69
CA PRO A 213 20.12 -2.69 -2.87
C PRO A 213 21.23 -2.97 -1.84
N VAL A 214 20.84 -3.21 -0.58
CA VAL A 214 21.74 -3.53 0.53
C VAL A 214 21.26 -4.76 1.30
N ALA A 215 22.20 -5.45 1.95
CA ALA A 215 21.86 -6.57 2.82
C ALA A 215 21.06 -6.07 4.05
N PRO A 216 20.09 -6.87 4.55
CA PRO A 216 19.45 -6.62 5.84
C PRO A 216 20.50 -6.53 6.95
N ARG A 217 20.29 -5.67 7.96
CA ARG A 217 21.16 -5.65 9.15
C ARG A 217 20.78 -6.83 10.04
N SER A 218 21.79 -7.63 10.41
CA SER A 218 21.73 -8.71 11.41
C SER A 218 21.35 -8.19 12.79
#